data_AF-A0A2B4SFY6-F1
#
_entry.id   AF-A0A2B4SFY6-F1
#
_cell.length_a   1.000
_cell.length_b   1.000
_cell.length_c   1.000
_cell.angle_alpha   90.00
_cell.angle_beta   90.00
_cell.angle_gamma   90.00
#
_symmetry.space_group_name_H-M   'P 1'
#
loop_
_entity.id
_entity.type
_entity.pdbx_description
1 polymer ?
#
loop_
_entity_poly.entity_id
_entity_poly.type
_entity_poly.pdbx_seq_one_letter_code
_entity_poly.pdbx_strand_id
1 'polypeptide(L)'
;MKLSVLKKLIALNPAKASGPDGVPARLLKENADLLAPVVTDNLNSSYLEARVPQSWKLANVVPIPKQTRVYDFNKHPRPISLTPVHSKLAEDFVVDSYVKPAVLAKVDPQQFGTVPGSSTTEALISMTHAWYSATDGNGVSVRVRLSGHTGKTFK
;
A
#
# COMPACT_ATOMS: atom_id res chain seq x y z
N MET A 1 8.98 -20.46 5.32
CA MET A 1 9.28 -19.02 5.07
C MET A 1 10.33 -18.78 3.98
N LYS A 2 11.45 -19.53 3.95
CA LYS A 2 12.52 -19.38 2.95
C LYS A 2 12.07 -19.30 1.48
N LEU A 3 11.24 -20.25 1.03
CA LEU A 3 10.70 -20.24 -0.34
C LEU A 3 9.83 -19.01 -0.62
N SER A 4 9.07 -18.54 0.37
CA SER A 4 8.23 -17.34 0.25
C SER A 4 9.09 -16.08 0.14
N VAL A 5 10.17 -16.00 0.92
CA VAL A 5 11.16 -14.90 0.85
C VAL A 5 11.84 -14.90 -0.51
N LEU A 6 12.33 -16.04 -0.99
CA LEU A 6 12.95 -16.18 -2.31
C LEU A 6 12.00 -15.69 -3.42
N LYS A 7 10.74 -16.11 -3.41
CA LYS A 7 9.73 -15.67 -4.38
C LYS A 7 9.55 -14.14 -4.36
N LYS A 8 9.46 -13.53 -3.17
CA LYS A 8 9.31 -12.07 -3.05
C LYS A 8 10.58 -11.32 -3.49
N LEU A 9 11.78 -11.86 -3.24
CA LEU A 9 13.05 -11.28 -3.70
C LEU A 9 13.18 -11.31 -5.23
N ILE A 10 12.81 -12.44 -5.87
CA ILE A 10 12.82 -12.56 -7.34
C ILE A 10 11.77 -11.62 -7.98
N ALA A 11 10.63 -11.42 -7.31
CA ALA A 11 9.57 -10.53 -7.77
C ALA A 11 9.88 -9.03 -7.59
N LEU A 12 11.01 -8.66 -6.97
CA LEU A 12 11.38 -7.25 -6.81
C LEU A 12 11.50 -6.55 -8.17
N ASN A 13 11.11 -5.28 -8.19
CA ASN A 13 11.33 -4.41 -9.35
C ASN A 13 12.71 -3.75 -9.20
N PRO A 14 13.69 -4.07 -10.07
CA PRO A 14 15.06 -3.56 -9.98
C PRO A 14 15.19 -2.05 -10.24
N ALA A 15 14.16 -1.41 -10.82
CA ALA A 15 14.14 0.03 -11.09
C ALA A 15 13.66 0.88 -9.89
N LYS A 16 13.23 0.25 -8.78
CA LYS A 16 12.80 0.98 -7.59
C LYS A 16 14.00 1.62 -6.87
N ALA A 17 13.80 2.84 -6.39
CA ALA A 17 14.78 3.58 -5.59
C ALA A 17 15.10 2.84 -4.27
N SER A 18 16.37 2.92 -3.86
CA SER A 18 16.85 2.38 -2.59
C SER A 18 16.32 3.19 -1.39
N GLY A 19 16.28 2.54 -0.23
CA GLY A 19 16.01 3.22 1.04
C GLY A 19 17.25 3.94 1.58
N PRO A 20 17.20 4.45 2.82
CA PRO A 20 18.34 5.06 3.51
C PRO A 20 19.53 4.11 3.72
N ASP A 21 19.30 2.80 3.63
CA ASP A 21 20.32 1.76 3.70
C ASP A 21 21.17 1.67 2.43
N GLY A 22 20.79 2.35 1.35
CA GLY A 22 21.53 2.39 0.09
C GLY A 22 21.47 1.08 -0.71
N VAL A 23 20.80 0.04 -0.19
CA VAL A 23 20.75 -1.28 -0.83
C VAL A 23 19.74 -1.27 -1.99
N PRO A 24 20.18 -1.44 -3.25
CA PRO A 24 19.28 -1.43 -4.38
C PRO A 24 18.50 -2.74 -4.48
N ALA A 25 17.23 -2.65 -4.90
CA ALA A 25 16.39 -3.84 -5.11
C ALA A 25 16.96 -4.80 -6.17
N ARG A 26 17.72 -4.28 -7.14
CA ARG A 26 18.42 -5.07 -8.15
C ARG A 26 19.41 -6.06 -7.53
N LEU A 27 20.23 -5.62 -6.58
CA LEU A 27 21.22 -6.46 -5.91
C LEU A 27 20.55 -7.62 -5.17
N LEU A 28 19.46 -7.35 -4.46
CA LEU A 28 18.70 -8.38 -3.74
C LEU A 28 18.03 -9.39 -4.67
N LYS A 29 17.60 -8.95 -5.85
CA LYS A 29 16.98 -9.80 -6.87
C LYS A 29 17.99 -10.70 -7.56
N GLU A 30 19.14 -10.15 -7.95
CA GLU A 30 20.20 -10.88 -8.67
C GLU A 30 20.87 -11.94 -7.78
N ASN A 31 20.91 -11.72 -6.46
CA ASN A 31 21.52 -12.63 -5.48
C ASN A 31 20.46 -13.27 -4.57
N ALA A 32 19.22 -13.43 -5.06
CA ALA A 32 18.09 -13.85 -4.23
C ALA A 32 18.25 -15.26 -3.65
N ASP A 33 18.89 -16.16 -4.37
CA ASP A 33 19.20 -17.53 -3.96
C ASP A 33 20.17 -17.57 -2.76
N LEU A 34 21.20 -16.75 -2.79
CA LEU A 34 22.20 -16.62 -1.73
C LEU A 34 21.67 -15.85 -0.51
N LEU A 35 20.86 -14.81 -0.75
CA LEU A 35 20.38 -13.91 0.31
C LEU A 35 19.09 -14.38 0.97
N ALA A 36 18.27 -15.21 0.30
CA ALA A 36 17.01 -15.68 0.87
C ALA A 36 17.14 -16.35 2.25
N PRO A 37 18.13 -17.22 2.54
CA PRO A 37 18.32 -17.78 3.89
C PRO A 37 18.55 -16.68 4.92
N VAL A 38 19.52 -15.78 4.69
CA VAL A 38 19.90 -14.72 5.63
C VAL A 38 18.75 -13.76 5.89
N VAL A 39 18.05 -13.35 4.83
CA VAL A 39 16.87 -12.48 4.94
C VAL A 39 15.73 -13.18 5.71
N THR A 40 15.57 -14.48 5.51
CA THR A 40 14.57 -15.28 6.24
C THR A 40 14.88 -15.31 7.72
N ASP A 41 16.14 -15.55 8.09
CA ASP A 41 16.55 -15.62 9.49
C ASP A 41 16.38 -14.26 10.18
N ASN A 42 16.76 -13.16 9.50
CA ASN A 42 16.55 -11.80 10.01
C ASN A 42 15.07 -11.49 10.26
N LEU A 43 14.18 -11.86 9.33
CA LEU A 43 12.74 -11.65 9.48
C LEU A 43 12.17 -12.50 10.61
N ASN A 44 12.56 -13.79 10.69
CA ASN A 44 12.14 -14.69 11.75
C ASN A 44 12.54 -14.17 13.13
N SER A 45 13.80 -13.78 13.31
CA SER A 45 14.29 -13.21 14.57
C SER A 45 13.53 -11.93 14.92
N SER A 46 13.30 -11.05 13.95
CA SER A 46 12.54 -9.82 14.17
C SER A 46 11.09 -10.09 14.64
N TYR A 47 10.43 -11.09 14.06
CA TYR A 47 9.08 -11.49 14.47
C TYR A 47 9.05 -12.20 15.83
N LEU A 48 10.01 -13.08 16.11
CA LEU A 48 10.11 -13.80 17.38
C LEU A 48 10.38 -12.84 18.54
N GLU A 49 11.28 -11.87 18.34
CA GLU A 49 11.63 -10.86 19.34
C GLU A 49 10.63 -9.69 19.40
N ALA A 50 9.64 -9.66 18.49
CA ALA A 50 8.75 -8.52 18.27
C ALA A 50 9.52 -7.18 18.11
N ARG A 51 10.72 -7.23 17.52
CA ARG A 51 11.65 -6.10 17.43
C ARG A 51 12.07 -5.86 15.99
N VAL A 52 11.70 -4.71 15.46
CA VAL A 52 12.15 -4.26 14.13
C VAL A 52 13.54 -3.61 14.25
N PRO A 53 14.52 -4.01 13.42
CA PRO A 53 15.83 -3.37 13.37
C PRO A 53 15.75 -1.86 13.13
N GLN A 54 16.66 -1.09 13.73
CA GLN A 54 16.65 0.37 13.61
C GLN A 54 16.80 0.83 12.16
N SER A 55 17.61 0.12 11.36
CA SER A 55 17.80 0.43 9.93
C SER A 55 16.51 0.32 9.13
N TRP A 56 15.58 -0.57 9.51
CA TRP A 56 14.30 -0.76 8.80
C TRP A 56 13.29 0.33 9.15
N LYS A 57 13.43 0.98 10.31
CA LYS A 57 12.53 2.05 10.77
C LYS A 57 12.79 3.41 10.11
N LEU A 58 13.90 3.54 9.38
CA LEU A 58 14.29 4.78 8.73
C LEU A 58 13.70 4.86 7.32
N ALA A 59 13.35 6.06 6.88
CA ALA A 59 12.88 6.32 5.51
C ALA A 59 13.43 7.65 5.00
N ASN A 60 13.73 7.72 3.70
CA ASN A 60 14.02 8.98 3.03
C ASN A 60 12.69 9.57 2.52
N VAL A 61 12.34 10.78 2.95
CA VAL A 61 11.07 11.41 2.58
C VAL A 61 11.27 12.34 1.39
N VAL A 62 10.73 11.94 0.23
CA VAL A 62 10.86 12.71 -1.01
C VAL A 62 9.53 13.40 -1.32
N PRO A 63 9.49 14.74 -1.44
CA PRO A 63 8.29 15.46 -1.83
C PRO A 63 8.02 15.35 -3.34
N ILE A 64 6.86 14.83 -3.72
CA ILE A 64 6.41 14.73 -5.13
C ILE A 64 5.26 15.71 -5.39
N PRO A 65 5.36 16.62 -6.38
CA PRO A 65 4.27 17.55 -6.70
C PRO A 65 2.95 16.84 -7.08
N LYS A 66 1.82 17.25 -6.49
CA LYS A 66 0.47 16.78 -6.91
C LYS A 66 -0.05 17.48 -8.16
N GLN A 67 0.47 18.66 -8.43
CA GLN A 67 -0.02 19.59 -9.44
C GLN A 67 1.16 20.29 -10.11
N THR A 68 0.96 20.80 -11.31
CA THR A 68 2.01 21.39 -12.15
C THR A 68 2.71 22.59 -11.50
N ARG A 69 2.01 23.38 -10.69
CA ARG A 69 2.58 24.57 -10.02
C ARG A 69 2.48 24.45 -8.50
N VAL A 70 3.62 24.53 -7.82
CA VAL A 70 3.71 24.45 -6.36
C VAL A 70 3.79 25.86 -5.78
N TYR A 71 2.68 26.37 -5.24
CA TYR A 71 2.66 27.66 -4.52
C TYR A 71 2.82 27.53 -2.99
N ASP A 72 2.37 26.42 -2.41
CA ASP A 72 2.48 26.08 -0.99
C ASP A 72 3.13 24.70 -0.83
N PHE A 73 4.34 24.69 -0.27
CA PHE A 73 5.15 23.49 -0.06
C PHE A 73 4.59 22.56 1.03
N ASN A 74 3.76 23.05 1.93
CA ASN A 74 3.15 22.23 2.98
C ASN A 74 1.90 21.48 2.50
N LYS A 75 1.29 21.91 1.39
CA LYS A 75 0.00 21.37 0.91
C LYS A 75 0.11 20.62 -0.42
N HIS A 76 0.89 21.16 -1.34
CA HIS A 76 0.89 20.72 -2.74
C HIS A 76 1.76 19.51 -3.03
N PRO A 77 2.88 19.26 -2.34
CA PRO A 77 3.62 18.00 -2.47
C PRO A 77 2.96 16.85 -1.70
N ARG A 78 3.13 15.61 -2.19
CA ARG A 78 2.94 14.37 -1.43
C ARG A 78 4.29 13.97 -0.85
N PRO A 79 4.47 13.87 0.47
CA PRO A 79 5.65 13.21 1.01
C PRO A 79 5.55 11.72 0.72
N ILE A 80 6.54 11.17 0.01
CA ILE A 80 6.68 9.73 -0.22
C ILE A 80 7.86 9.23 0.59
N SER A 81 7.59 8.28 1.50
CA SER A 81 8.61 7.64 2.32
C SER A 81 9.24 6.47 1.55
N LEU A 82 10.51 6.61 1.18
CA LEU A 82 11.32 5.53 0.63
C LEU A 82 11.89 4.71 1.78
N THR A 83 11.26 3.57 2.08
CA THR A 83 11.74 2.62 3.08
C THR A 83 12.69 1.56 2.47
N PRO A 84 13.60 0.99 3.27
CA PRO A 84 14.44 -0.16 2.91
C PRO A 84 13.64 -1.32 2.34
N VAL A 85 14.24 -2.09 1.43
CA VAL A 85 13.59 -3.28 0.84
C VAL A 85 13.22 -4.30 1.91
N HIS A 86 14.08 -4.47 2.92
CA HIS A 86 13.83 -5.36 4.05
C HIS A 86 12.61 -4.95 4.88
N SER A 87 12.40 -3.65 5.13
CA SER A 87 11.21 -3.14 5.82
C SER A 87 9.95 -3.47 5.04
N LYS A 88 9.94 -3.17 3.73
CA LYS A 88 8.81 -3.48 2.85
C LYS A 88 8.51 -4.96 2.83
N LEU A 89 9.53 -5.80 2.78
CA LEU A 89 9.36 -7.25 2.78
C LEU A 89 8.72 -7.74 4.10
N ALA A 90 9.14 -7.20 5.24
CA ALA A 90 8.56 -7.51 6.53
C ALA A 90 7.08 -7.08 6.60
N GLU A 91 6.80 -5.84 6.24
CA GLU A 91 5.44 -5.29 6.17
C GLU A 91 4.54 -6.14 5.27
N ASP A 92 5.01 -6.52 4.09
CA ASP A 92 4.26 -7.29 3.11
C ASP A 92 3.87 -8.68 3.64
N PHE A 93 4.75 -9.35 4.39
CA PHE A 93 4.39 -10.62 5.06
C PHE A 93 3.32 -10.43 6.14
N VAL A 94 3.43 -9.37 6.95
CA VAL A 94 2.46 -9.08 8.01
C VAL A 94 1.10 -8.70 7.40
N VAL A 95 1.12 -7.91 6.32
CA VAL A 95 -0.07 -7.48 5.61
C VAL A 95 -0.78 -8.67 4.97
N ASP A 96 -0.05 -9.51 4.23
CA ASP A 96 -0.62 -10.68 3.57
C ASP A 96 -1.20 -11.69 4.58
N SER A 97 -0.52 -11.90 5.71
CA SER A 97 -0.88 -12.96 6.66
C SER A 97 -1.97 -12.54 7.65
N TYR A 98 -1.96 -11.29 8.11
CA TYR A 98 -2.79 -10.86 9.25
C TYR A 98 -3.69 -9.69 8.89
N VAL A 99 -3.14 -8.61 8.32
CA VAL A 99 -3.90 -7.36 8.12
C VAL A 99 -4.95 -7.53 7.04
N LYS A 100 -4.58 -8.05 5.88
CA LYS A 100 -5.47 -8.16 4.72
C LYS A 100 -6.68 -9.05 5.02
N PRO A 101 -6.55 -10.27 5.59
CA PRO A 101 -7.72 -11.07 5.95
C PRO A 101 -8.61 -10.38 6.99
N ALA A 102 -8.02 -9.76 8.02
CA ALA A 102 -8.77 -9.10 9.08
C ALA A 102 -9.54 -7.86 8.60
N VAL A 103 -8.94 -7.06 7.71
CA VAL A 103 -9.58 -5.87 7.13
C VAL A 103 -10.69 -6.28 6.17
N LEU A 104 -10.44 -7.26 5.29
CA LEU A 104 -11.46 -7.71 4.33
C LEU A 104 -12.67 -8.35 5.00
N ALA A 105 -12.52 -8.95 6.19
CA ALA A 105 -13.64 -9.47 6.97
C ALA A 105 -14.56 -8.38 7.54
N LYS A 106 -14.10 -7.12 7.63
CA LYS A 106 -14.83 -6.00 8.25
C LYS A 106 -15.10 -4.83 7.29
N VAL A 107 -14.70 -4.97 6.03
CA VAL A 107 -14.83 -3.89 5.06
C VAL A 107 -16.31 -3.69 4.68
N ASP A 108 -16.70 -2.43 4.47
CA ASP A 108 -18.06 -2.10 4.02
C ASP A 108 -18.32 -2.70 2.63
N PRO A 109 -19.48 -3.34 2.37
CA PRO A 109 -19.81 -3.88 1.04
C PRO A 109 -19.80 -2.83 -0.09
N GLN A 110 -19.96 -1.54 0.22
CA GLN A 110 -19.89 -0.43 -0.73
C GLN A 110 -18.49 0.20 -0.81
N GLN A 111 -17.48 -0.38 -0.14
CA GLN A 111 -16.10 0.05 -0.28
C GLN A 111 -15.47 -0.61 -1.50
N PHE A 112 -15.32 0.17 -2.57
CA PHE A 112 -14.71 -0.31 -3.81
C PHE A 112 -13.21 -0.06 -3.90
N GLY A 113 -12.69 0.88 -3.10
CA GLY A 113 -11.28 1.25 -3.09
C GLY A 113 -10.44 0.25 -2.30
N THR A 114 -9.27 -0.13 -2.83
CA THR A 114 -8.28 -0.99 -2.15
C THR A 114 -8.75 -2.41 -1.79
N VAL A 115 -9.92 -2.82 -2.28
CA VAL A 115 -10.46 -4.18 -2.12
C VAL A 115 -10.05 -5.04 -3.33
N PRO A 116 -9.45 -6.22 -3.14
CA PRO A 116 -9.09 -7.11 -4.23
C PRO A 116 -10.31 -7.52 -5.06
N GLY A 117 -10.19 -7.46 -6.39
CA GLY A 117 -11.28 -7.80 -7.30
C GLY A 117 -12.34 -6.72 -7.47
N SER A 118 -12.19 -5.57 -6.80
CA SER A 118 -13.05 -4.40 -6.99
C SER A 118 -12.38 -3.34 -7.87
N SER A 119 -13.19 -2.56 -8.57
CA SER A 119 -12.79 -1.52 -9.51
C SER A 119 -13.57 -0.22 -9.30
N THR A 120 -13.01 0.89 -9.80
CA THR A 120 -13.73 2.17 -9.85
C THR A 120 -14.95 2.11 -10.76
N THR A 121 -14.97 1.19 -11.73
CA THR A 121 -16.10 0.98 -12.64
C THR A 121 -17.26 0.31 -11.93
N GLU A 122 -17.02 -0.67 -11.08
CA GLU A 122 -18.07 -1.30 -10.26
C GLU A 122 -18.70 -0.30 -9.29
N ALA A 123 -17.89 0.60 -8.72
CA ALA A 123 -18.41 1.71 -7.93
C ALA A 123 -19.37 2.58 -8.75
N LEU A 124 -18.98 2.96 -9.97
CA LEU A 124 -19.83 3.74 -10.88
C LEU A 124 -21.11 3.00 -11.26
N ILE A 125 -21.03 1.70 -11.57
CA ILE A 125 -22.20 0.88 -11.91
C ILE A 125 -23.15 0.78 -10.73
N SER A 126 -22.64 0.53 -9.52
CA SER A 126 -23.44 0.48 -8.30
C SER A 126 -24.16 1.80 -8.04
N MET A 127 -23.44 2.92 -8.21
CA MET A 127 -24.00 4.27 -8.06
C MET A 127 -25.09 4.55 -9.10
N THR A 128 -24.83 4.28 -10.39
CA THR A 128 -25.82 4.55 -11.44
C THR A 128 -27.05 3.66 -11.30
N HIS A 129 -26.87 2.38 -10.97
CA HIS A 129 -27.99 1.48 -10.67
C HIS A 129 -28.86 2.02 -9.53
N ALA A 130 -28.25 2.44 -8.42
CA ALA A 130 -28.97 3.02 -7.29
C ALA A 130 -29.77 4.29 -7.68
N TRP A 131 -29.23 5.11 -8.59
CA TRP A 131 -29.94 6.28 -9.10
C TRP A 131 -31.13 5.90 -9.97
N TYR A 132 -30.94 4.99 -10.94
CA TYR A 132 -32.01 4.55 -11.83
C TYR A 132 -33.17 3.90 -11.05
N SER A 133 -32.86 2.97 -10.13
CA SER A 133 -33.88 2.34 -9.30
C SER A 133 -34.65 3.34 -8.42
N ALA A 134 -34.01 4.42 -7.98
CA ALA A 134 -34.68 5.46 -7.21
C ALA A 134 -35.55 6.40 -8.06
N THR A 135 -35.30 6.47 -9.37
CA THR A 135 -36.07 7.28 -10.32
C THR A 135 -37.21 6.54 -11.03
N ASP A 136 -37.31 5.22 -10.88
CA ASP A 136 -38.36 4.40 -11.52
C ASP A 136 -39.79 4.66 -10.96
N GLY A 137 -39.94 5.54 -9.97
CA GLY A 137 -41.24 6.02 -9.44
C GLY A 137 -41.68 7.37 -10.00
N ASN A 138 -42.96 7.72 -9.80
CA ASN A 138 -43.56 8.93 -10.39
C ASN A 138 -42.94 10.23 -9.81
N GLY A 139 -42.02 10.85 -10.54
CA GLY A 139 -41.50 12.20 -10.27
C GLY A 139 -40.43 12.35 -9.19
N VAL A 140 -39.72 11.27 -8.83
CA VAL A 140 -38.69 11.31 -7.78
C VAL A 140 -37.36 11.83 -8.34
N SER A 141 -36.80 12.89 -7.73
CA SER A 141 -35.48 13.42 -8.09
C SER A 141 -34.39 12.89 -7.17
N VAL A 142 -33.30 12.36 -7.72
CA VAL A 142 -32.13 11.91 -6.94
C VAL A 142 -31.09 13.04 -6.84
N ARG A 143 -30.64 13.34 -5.61
CA ARG A 143 -29.55 14.29 -5.36
C ARG A 143 -28.34 13.56 -4.80
N VAL A 144 -27.22 13.65 -5.51
CA VAL A 144 -25.93 13.08 -5.09
C VAL A 144 -25.08 14.15 -4.44
N ARG A 145 -24.53 13.86 -3.26
CA ARG A 145 -23.54 14.72 -2.59
C ARG A 145 -22.22 13.98 -2.51
N LEU A 146 -21.20 14.50 -3.19
CA LEU A 146 -19.82 14.01 -3.05
C LEU A 146 -19.17 14.75 -1.88
N SER A 147 -19.03 14.04 -0.75
CA SER A 147 -18.32 14.56 0.42
C SER A 147 -16.88 14.06 0.39
N GLY A 148 -15.93 14.94 0.07
CA GLY A 148 -14.51 14.61 0.13
C GLY A 148 -14.03 14.58 1.58
N HIS A 149 -13.91 13.40 2.17
CA HIS A 149 -13.22 13.27 3.46
C HIS A 149 -11.72 13.38 3.22
N THR A 150 -11.13 14.53 3.52
CA THR A 150 -9.67 14.69 3.54
C THR A 150 -9.17 14.07 4.83
N GLY A 151 -8.92 12.76 4.81
CA GLY A 151 -8.28 12.02 5.90
C GLY A 151 -6.86 12.55 6.16
N LYS A 152 -6.76 13.63 6.94
CA LYS A 152 -5.53 14.10 7.58
C LYS A 152 -5.52 13.58 9.01
N THR A 153 -5.19 12.32 9.21
CA THR A 153 -4.82 11.80 10.54
C THR A 153 -3.98 10.55 10.35
N PHE A 154 -2.67 10.69 10.47
CA PHE A 154 -1.76 9.86 11.27
C PHE A 154 -0.42 10.60 11.26
N LYS A 155 -0.15 11.31 12.36
CA LYS A 155 1.19 11.70 12.81
C LYS A 155 1.59 10.70 13.88
#